data_AF-A0A9E6W6Y2-F1
#
_entry.id   AF-A0A9E6W6Y2-F1
#
_cell.length_a   1.000
_cell.length_b   1.000
_cell.length_c   1.000
_cell.angle_alpha   90.00
_cell.angle_beta   90.00
_cell.angle_gamma   90.00
#
_symmetry.space_group_name_H-M   'P 1'
#
loop_
_entity.id
_entity.type
_entity.pdbx_description
1 polymer ?
#
loop_
_entity_poly.entity_id
_entity_poly.type
_entity_poly.pdbx_seq_one_letter_code
_entity_poly.pdbx_strand_id
1 'polypeptide(L)'
;MNDGSLRPSRFFLKNSVQKAEGKLRQRGLAITSGKVIAEQTLGFWISLFQPHHYRLIGGTPIQAFPHKPTSENRSSIDGKLNRIREFRNRVYHNEPICFNGPSIDFTEAEIIKQLIFDLMEWMDPEICIYIKKFDSIDSKIKSVNYL
;
A
#
# COMPACT_ATOMS: atom_id res chain seq x y z
N MET A 1 -19.98 8.09 12.13
CA MET A 1 -19.88 7.80 10.67
C MET A 1 -21.06 6.93 10.22
N ASN A 2 -22.19 7.55 9.84
CA ASN A 2 -23.30 6.90 9.13
C ASN A 2 -23.61 7.64 7.82
N ASP A 3 -22.60 8.33 7.28
CA ASP A 3 -22.74 9.12 6.05
C ASP A 3 -23.05 8.20 4.86
N GLY A 4 -24.10 8.52 4.10
CA GLY A 4 -24.56 7.73 2.96
C GLY A 4 -23.52 7.60 1.83
N SER A 5 -22.58 8.54 1.74
CA SER A 5 -21.46 8.48 0.78
C SER A 5 -20.51 7.29 0.99
N LEU A 6 -20.58 6.62 2.15
CA LEU A 6 -19.76 5.47 2.50
C LEU A 6 -20.44 4.12 2.21
N ARG A 7 -21.68 4.13 1.72
CA ARG A 7 -22.39 2.91 1.28
C ARG A 7 -21.63 2.13 0.20
N PRO A 8 -20.98 2.74 -0.81
CA PRO A 8 -20.24 2.01 -1.84
C PRO A 8 -19.11 1.13 -1.28
N SER A 9 -18.41 1.56 -0.23
CA SER A 9 -17.41 0.74 0.46
C SER A 9 -17.97 -0.11 1.59
N ARG A 10 -19.30 -0.18 1.73
CA ARG A 10 -19.98 -0.86 2.85
C ARG A 10 -19.43 -0.42 4.21
N PHE A 11 -19.15 0.88 4.36
CA PHE A 11 -18.56 1.46 5.58
C PHE A 11 -17.20 0.87 5.98
N PHE A 12 -16.35 0.53 5.01
CA PHE A 12 -15.08 -0.18 5.23
C PHE A 12 -14.17 0.44 6.31
N LEU A 13 -13.94 1.76 6.30
CA LEU A 13 -13.10 2.43 7.31
C LEU A 13 -13.68 2.30 8.71
N LYS A 14 -15.00 2.50 8.86
CA LYS A 14 -15.71 2.35 10.14
C LYS A 14 -15.56 0.92 10.66
N ASN A 15 -15.83 -0.07 9.81
CA ASN A 15 -15.74 -1.48 10.19
C ASN A 15 -14.31 -1.87 10.57
N SER A 16 -13.31 -1.33 9.89
CA SER A 16 -11.89 -1.55 10.21
C SER A 16 -11.51 -0.99 11.58
N VAL A 17 -11.97 0.22 11.92
CA VAL A 17 -11.78 0.81 13.26
C VAL A 17 -12.51 -0.01 14.32
N GLN A 18 -13.78 -0.36 14.11
CA GLN A 18 -14.56 -1.17 15.05
C GLN A 18 -13.94 -2.56 15.29
N LYS A 19 -13.39 -3.18 14.24
CA LYS A 19 -12.67 -4.45 14.34
C LYS A 19 -11.38 -4.32 15.15
N ALA A 20 -10.62 -3.25 14.95
CA ALA A 20 -9.43 -2.96 15.77
C ALA A 20 -9.79 -2.76 17.24
N GLU A 21 -10.80 -1.93 17.54
CA GLU A 21 -11.30 -1.75 18.91
C GLU A 21 -11.76 -3.06 19.54
N GLY A 22 -12.49 -3.90 18.80
CA GLY A 22 -12.94 -5.21 19.25
C GLY A 22 -11.78 -6.13 19.65
N LYS A 23 -10.73 -6.20 18.83
CA LYS A 23 -9.52 -6.96 19.17
C LYS A 23 -8.81 -6.42 20.40
N LEU A 24 -8.71 -5.10 20.55
CA LEU A 24 -8.09 -4.48 21.72
C LEU A 24 -8.87 -4.81 23.00
N ARG A 25 -10.20 -4.75 22.95
CA ARG A 25 -11.07 -5.17 24.07
C ARG A 25 -10.88 -6.64 24.42
N GLN A 26 -10.83 -7.53 23.42
CA GLN A 26 -10.60 -8.96 23.64
C GLN A 26 -9.25 -9.24 24.34
N ARG A 27 -8.24 -8.40 24.11
CA ARG A 27 -6.92 -8.49 24.77
C ARG A 27 -6.85 -7.73 26.10
N GLY A 28 -7.94 -7.12 26.58
CA GLY A 28 -7.95 -6.30 27.79
C GLY A 28 -7.11 -5.02 27.69
N LEU A 29 -6.84 -4.55 26.46
CA LEU A 29 -6.01 -3.36 26.23
C LEU A 29 -6.88 -2.10 26.14
N ALA A 30 -6.40 -1.01 26.74
CA ALA A 30 -7.00 0.32 26.54
C ALA A 30 -7.01 0.68 25.05
N ILE A 31 -8.15 1.19 24.56
CA ILE A 31 -8.30 1.67 23.19
C ILE A 31 -7.68 3.06 23.11
N THR A 32 -6.64 3.18 22.28
CA THR A 32 -5.98 4.45 21.97
C THR A 32 -5.84 4.57 20.46
N SER A 33 -5.73 5.79 19.94
CA SER A 33 -5.54 6.04 18.50
C SER A 33 -4.31 5.28 17.95
N GLY A 34 -3.18 5.33 18.67
CA GLY A 34 -1.96 4.63 18.28
C GLY A 34 -2.16 3.11 18.17
N LYS A 35 -2.89 2.50 19.11
CA LYS A 35 -3.20 1.06 19.05
C LYS A 35 -4.18 0.72 17.94
N VAL A 36 -5.16 1.58 17.67
CA VAL A 36 -6.09 1.39 16.55
C VAL A 36 -5.34 1.46 15.22
N ILE A 37 -4.43 2.42 15.06
CA ILE A 37 -3.55 2.58 13.90
C ILE A 37 -2.68 1.34 13.71
N ALA A 38 -2.08 0.83 14.78
CA ALA A 38 -1.24 -0.38 14.74
C ALA A 38 -2.00 -1.66 14.34
N GLU A 39 -3.32 -1.71 14.53
CA GLU A 39 -4.16 -2.84 14.13
C GLU A 39 -4.65 -2.78 12.67
N GLN A 40 -4.37 -1.70 11.96
CA GLN A 40 -4.82 -1.52 10.58
C GLN A 40 -3.96 -2.31 9.58
N THR A 41 -4.59 -2.76 8.49
CA THR A 41 -3.90 -3.46 7.39
C THR A 41 -3.45 -2.47 6.32
N LEU A 42 -2.57 -2.90 5.41
CA LEU A 42 -2.24 -2.11 4.21
C LEU A 42 -3.50 -1.67 3.43
N GLY A 43 -4.52 -2.53 3.36
CA GLY A 43 -5.78 -2.23 2.68
C GLY A 43 -6.54 -1.05 3.30
N PHE A 44 -6.44 -0.85 4.62
CA PHE A 44 -6.99 0.32 5.30
C PHE A 44 -6.37 1.61 4.77
N TRP A 45 -5.04 1.68 4.76
CA TRP A 45 -4.30 2.87 4.31
C TRP A 45 -4.56 3.19 2.84
N ILE A 46 -4.56 2.18 1.98
CA ILE A 46 -4.85 2.35 0.54
C ILE A 46 -6.29 2.84 0.34
N SER A 47 -7.25 2.33 1.12
CA SER A 47 -8.65 2.75 0.97
C SER A 47 -8.88 4.24 1.20
N LEU A 48 -7.98 4.94 1.91
CA LEU A 48 -8.05 6.40 2.11
C LEU A 48 -7.94 7.17 0.79
N PHE A 49 -7.37 6.57 -0.26
CA PHE A 49 -7.24 7.18 -1.59
C PHE A 49 -8.47 6.94 -2.49
N GLN A 50 -9.43 6.14 -2.05
CA GLN A 50 -10.70 5.96 -2.78
C GLN A 50 -11.51 7.26 -2.73
N PRO A 51 -12.23 7.65 -3.81
CA PRO A 51 -12.84 8.98 -3.92
C PRO A 51 -13.73 9.39 -2.72
N HIS A 52 -14.55 8.47 -2.21
CA HIS A 52 -15.48 8.73 -1.11
C HIS A 52 -14.77 8.82 0.25
N HIS A 53 -13.76 7.98 0.51
CA HIS A 53 -12.95 8.06 1.73
C HIS A 53 -12.03 9.28 1.72
N TYR A 54 -11.39 9.57 0.58
CA TYR A 54 -10.51 10.70 0.41
C TYR A 54 -11.23 12.02 0.68
N ARG A 55 -12.47 12.16 0.19
CA ARG A 55 -13.32 13.33 0.48
C ARG A 55 -13.70 13.42 1.96
N LEU A 56 -14.02 12.29 2.59
CA LEU A 56 -14.44 12.23 4.00
C LEU A 56 -13.39 12.83 4.95
N ILE A 57 -12.10 12.65 4.63
CA ILE A 57 -10.97 13.11 5.43
C ILE A 57 -10.31 14.38 4.86
N GLY A 58 -11.05 15.13 4.03
CA GLY A 58 -10.60 16.43 3.50
C GLY A 58 -9.42 16.36 2.53
N GLY A 59 -9.18 15.20 1.90
CA GLY A 59 -8.08 15.00 0.97
C GLY A 59 -6.69 15.07 1.60
N THR A 60 -6.60 14.93 2.91
CA THR A 60 -5.33 14.93 3.65
C THR A 60 -4.33 13.81 3.28
N PRO A 61 -4.72 12.60 2.82
CA PRO A 61 -3.74 11.53 2.56
C PRO A 61 -2.67 11.88 1.54
N ILE A 62 -2.97 12.74 0.57
CA ILE A 62 -1.98 13.12 -0.45
C ILE A 62 -0.81 13.91 0.15
N GLN A 63 -1.00 14.52 1.31
CA GLN A 63 0.05 15.24 2.04
C GLN A 63 1.13 14.31 2.58
N ALA A 64 0.87 12.99 2.62
CA ALA A 64 1.91 12.00 2.92
C ALA A 64 2.98 11.90 1.82
N PHE A 65 2.73 12.49 0.64
CA PHE A 65 3.65 12.49 -0.50
C PHE A 65 4.07 13.93 -0.87
N PRO A 66 4.78 14.66 0.01
CA PRO A 66 5.14 16.06 -0.22
C PRO A 66 6.06 16.26 -1.43
N HIS A 67 6.84 15.25 -1.83
CA HIS A 67 7.82 15.32 -2.92
C HIS A 67 7.31 14.72 -4.24
N LYS A 68 6.03 14.39 -4.35
CA LYS A 68 5.48 13.83 -5.60
C LYS A 68 5.54 14.85 -6.76
N PRO A 69 5.68 14.39 -8.02
CA PRO A 69 5.49 15.24 -9.19
C PRO A 69 4.12 15.93 -9.23
N THR A 70 4.04 17.07 -9.93
CA THR A 70 2.79 17.81 -10.13
C THR A 70 1.77 17.04 -10.97
N SER A 71 2.24 16.16 -11.86
CA SER A 71 1.41 15.25 -12.66
C SER A 71 0.72 14.17 -11.82
N GLU A 72 1.23 13.87 -10.62
CA GLU A 72 0.70 12.82 -9.76
C GLU A 72 -0.49 13.35 -8.94
N ASN A 73 -1.68 12.83 -9.23
CA ASN A 73 -2.90 13.14 -8.50
C ASN A 73 -3.37 11.94 -7.66
N ARG A 74 -4.42 12.15 -6.84
CA ARG A 74 -5.05 11.09 -6.03
C ARG A 74 -5.33 9.81 -6.82
N SER A 75 -5.86 9.92 -8.03
CA SER A 75 -6.21 8.75 -8.86
C SER A 75 -4.99 7.96 -9.30
N SER A 76 -3.93 8.66 -9.68
CA SER A 76 -2.67 8.03 -10.06
C SER A 76 -2.04 7.30 -8.88
N ILE A 77 -1.99 7.95 -7.70
CA ILE A 77 -1.46 7.35 -6.47
C ILE A 77 -2.30 6.13 -6.04
N ASP A 78 -3.63 6.25 -6.06
CA ASP A 78 -4.56 5.15 -5.80
C ASP A 78 -4.26 3.96 -6.74
N GLY A 79 -4.10 4.20 -8.04
CA GLY A 79 -3.74 3.16 -9.01
C GLY A 79 -2.42 2.46 -8.69
N LYS A 80 -1.37 3.22 -8.37
CA LYS A 80 -0.05 2.68 -8.00
C LYS A 80 -0.13 1.83 -6.72
N LEU A 81 -0.79 2.34 -5.69
CA LEU A 81 -0.99 1.63 -4.42
C LEU A 81 -1.79 0.33 -4.62
N ASN A 82 -2.83 0.34 -5.46
CA ASN A 82 -3.60 -0.87 -5.75
C ASN A 82 -2.77 -1.92 -6.52
N ARG A 83 -1.95 -1.54 -7.50
CA ARG A 83 -1.01 -2.47 -8.17
C ARG A 83 -0.05 -3.13 -7.17
N ILE A 84 0.55 -2.36 -6.27
CA ILE A 84 1.43 -2.88 -5.21
C ILE A 84 0.67 -3.86 -4.30
N ARG A 85 -0.55 -3.49 -3.87
CA ARG A 85 -1.39 -4.36 -3.03
C ARG A 85 -1.71 -5.68 -3.71
N GLU A 86 -2.11 -5.63 -4.97
CA GLU A 86 -2.46 -6.80 -5.77
C GLU A 86 -1.25 -7.70 -5.95
N PHE A 87 -0.11 -7.16 -6.37
CA PHE A 87 1.13 -7.92 -6.47
C PHE A 87 1.52 -8.58 -5.14
N ARG A 88 1.47 -7.85 -4.03
CA ARG A 88 1.74 -8.41 -2.68
C ARG A 88 0.77 -9.54 -2.35
N ASN A 89 -0.51 -9.41 -2.68
CA ASN A 89 -1.49 -10.47 -2.43
C ASN A 89 -1.15 -11.73 -3.25
N ARG A 90 -0.75 -11.59 -4.52
CA ARG A 90 -0.29 -12.72 -5.35
C ARG A 90 0.90 -13.44 -4.71
N VAL A 91 1.89 -12.68 -4.23
CA VAL A 91 3.03 -13.22 -3.47
C VAL A 91 2.55 -14.00 -2.23
N TYR A 92 1.64 -13.43 -1.44
CA TYR A 92 1.10 -14.08 -0.24
C TYR A 92 0.32 -15.38 -0.55
N HIS A 93 -0.34 -15.42 -1.70
CA HIS A 93 -1.06 -16.60 -2.19
C HIS A 93 -0.17 -17.62 -2.91
N ASN A 94 1.16 -17.40 -2.96
CA ASN A 94 2.13 -18.21 -3.68
C ASN A 94 1.79 -18.37 -5.18
N GLU A 95 1.20 -17.33 -5.78
CA GLU A 95 0.97 -17.32 -7.21
C GLU A 95 2.30 -17.18 -7.98
N PRO A 96 2.39 -17.70 -9.22
CA PRO A 96 3.51 -17.41 -10.10
C PRO A 96 3.61 -15.90 -10.37
N ILE A 97 4.72 -15.26 -9.99
CA ILE A 97 4.93 -13.81 -10.16
C ILE A 97 6.05 -13.45 -11.15
N CYS A 98 6.86 -14.44 -11.54
CA CYS A 98 8.03 -14.25 -12.42
C CYS A 98 8.04 -15.23 -13.60
N PHE A 99 6.88 -15.74 -14.00
CA PHE A 99 6.74 -16.73 -15.06
C PHE A 99 5.73 -16.24 -16.09
N ASN A 100 6.10 -16.37 -17.36
CA ASN A 100 5.22 -16.15 -18.50
C ASN A 100 5.22 -17.44 -19.35
N GLY A 101 4.33 -18.37 -18.99
CA GLY A 101 4.38 -19.73 -19.53
C GLY A 101 5.70 -20.41 -19.14
N PRO A 102 6.51 -20.90 -20.10
CA PRO A 102 7.78 -21.56 -19.80
C PRO A 102 8.94 -20.58 -19.55
N SER A 103 8.79 -19.28 -19.87
CA SER A 103 9.87 -18.31 -19.69
C SER A 103 9.81 -17.64 -18.32
N ILE A 104 10.99 -17.32 -17.79
CA ILE A 104 11.13 -16.46 -16.61
C ILE A 104 11.01 -15.00 -17.08
N ASP A 105 10.16 -14.23 -16.42
CA ASP A 105 9.90 -12.82 -16.73
C ASP A 105 9.68 -12.04 -15.43
N PHE A 106 10.64 -11.17 -15.10
CA PHE A 106 10.57 -10.33 -13.89
C PHE A 106 9.99 -8.94 -14.14
N THR A 107 9.50 -8.63 -15.35
CA THR A 107 9.04 -7.29 -15.73
C THR A 107 8.03 -6.70 -14.74
N GLU A 108 7.02 -7.47 -14.33
CA GLU A 108 6.03 -6.98 -13.35
C GLU A 108 6.66 -6.73 -11.97
N ALA A 109 7.59 -7.60 -11.53
CA ALA A 109 8.27 -7.42 -10.25
C ALA A 109 9.16 -6.17 -10.26
N GLU A 110 9.86 -5.89 -11.36
CA GLU A 110 10.66 -4.68 -11.56
C GLU A 110 9.79 -3.43 -11.57
N ILE A 111 8.64 -3.46 -12.26
CA ILE A 111 7.67 -2.35 -12.25
C ILE A 111 7.16 -2.10 -10.83
N ILE A 112 6.75 -3.14 -10.10
CA ILE A 112 6.24 -3.00 -8.73
C ILE A 112 7.32 -2.46 -7.80
N LYS A 113 8.57 -2.93 -7.93
CA LYS A 113 9.71 -2.38 -7.21
C LYS A 113 9.84 -0.87 -7.49
N GLN A 114 9.84 -0.45 -8.76
CA GLN A 114 9.94 0.96 -9.11
C GLN A 114 8.80 1.78 -8.51
N LEU A 115 7.55 1.30 -8.55
CA LEU A 115 6.41 1.98 -7.93
C LEU A 115 6.59 2.16 -6.42
N ILE A 116 7.18 1.17 -5.72
CA ILE A 116 7.48 1.28 -4.29
C ILE A 116 8.53 2.37 -4.05
N PHE A 117 9.61 2.39 -4.84
CA PHE A 117 10.66 3.41 -4.73
C PHE A 117 10.14 4.81 -5.04
N ASP A 118 9.31 4.98 -6.08
CA ASP A 118 8.67 6.25 -6.41
C ASP A 118 7.87 6.77 -5.22
N LEU A 119 6.99 5.92 -4.65
CA LEU A 119 6.17 6.32 -3.50
C LEU A 119 7.02 6.66 -2.27
N MET A 120 8.09 5.90 -2.00
CA MET A 120 9.01 6.17 -0.88
C MET A 120 9.75 7.49 -1.07
N GLU A 121 10.25 7.76 -2.28
CA GLU A 121 10.92 9.01 -2.62
C GLU A 121 9.98 10.19 -2.48
N TRP A 122 8.70 10.02 -2.84
CA TRP A 122 7.70 11.07 -2.68
C TRP A 122 7.33 11.34 -1.22
N MET A 123 7.45 10.32 -0.35
CA MET A 123 7.27 10.47 1.09
C MET A 123 8.45 11.22 1.70
N ASP A 124 9.66 10.71 1.45
CA ASP A 124 10.91 11.26 1.96
C ASP A 124 12.10 10.69 1.13
N PRO A 125 12.81 11.53 0.36
CA PRO A 125 13.95 11.10 -0.45
C PRO A 125 15.06 10.40 0.34
N GLU A 126 15.24 10.69 1.62
CA GLU A 126 16.28 10.07 2.45
C GLU A 126 15.99 8.58 2.74
N ILE A 127 14.71 8.19 2.76
CA ILE A 127 14.30 6.79 2.92
C ILE A 127 14.88 5.93 1.80
N CYS A 128 14.88 6.43 0.57
CA CYS A 128 15.41 5.70 -0.59
C CYS A 128 16.92 5.45 -0.47
N ILE A 129 17.68 6.40 0.08
CA ILE A 129 19.12 6.23 0.34
C ILE A 129 19.36 5.10 1.33
N TYR A 130 18.55 5.04 2.39
CA TYR A 130 18.64 4.00 3.41
C TYR A 130 18.27 2.61 2.85
N ILE A 131 17.13 2.50 2.16
CA ILE A 131 16.60 1.23 1.67
C ILE A 131 17.51 0.62 0.59
N LYS A 132 18.11 1.43 -0.27
CA LYS A 132 19.06 0.95 -1.30
C LYS A 132 20.25 0.17 -0.73
N LYS A 133 20.62 0.39 0.54
CA LYS A 133 21.68 -0.37 1.21
C LYS A 133 21.32 -1.85 1.43
N PHE A 134 20.03 -2.16 1.46
CA PHE A 134 19.50 -3.51 1.71
C PHE A 134 18.81 -4.11 0.47
N ASP A 135 18.66 -3.33 -0.60
CA ASP A 135 18.03 -3.79 -1.82
C ASP A 135 18.95 -4.75 -2.57
N SER A 136 18.61 -6.04 -2.54
CA SER A 136 19.30 -7.10 -3.27
C SER A 136 18.46 -7.63 -4.45
N ILE A 137 17.38 -6.95 -4.86
CA ILE A 137 16.44 -7.50 -5.84
C ILE A 137 17.11 -7.58 -7.22
N ASP A 138 17.79 -6.51 -7.66
CA ASP A 138 18.40 -6.47 -8.99
C ASP A 138 19.52 -7.50 -9.15
N SER A 139 20.30 -7.73 -8.10
CA SER A 139 21.35 -8.75 -8.12
C SER A 139 20.77 -10.16 -8.20
N LYS A 140 19.65 -10.43 -7.51
CA LYS A 140 18.93 -11.70 -7.60
C LYS A 140 18.32 -11.94 -8.97
N ILE A 141 17.63 -10.95 -9.54
CA ILE A 141 17.06 -11.03 -10.89
C ILE A 141 18.16 -11.34 -11.91
N LYS A 142 19.27 -10.59 -11.85
CA LYS A 142 20.42 -10.82 -12.73
C LYS A 142 20.97 -12.24 -12.61
N SER A 143 21.13 -12.76 -11.39
CA SER A 143 21.68 -14.10 -11.18
C SER A 143 20.87 -15.22 -11.84
N VAL A 144 19.55 -15.04 -11.97
CA VAL A 144 18.64 -16.02 -12.60
C VAL A 144 18.72 -15.94 -14.13
N ASN A 145 18.94 -14.75 -14.69
CA ASN A 145 19.07 -14.59 -16.14
C ASN A 145 20.38 -15.17 -16.73
N TYR A 146 21.33 -15.56 -15.87
CA TYR A 146 22.58 -16.23 -16.26
C TYR A 146 22.54 -17.76 -16.06
N LEU A 147 21.37 -18.32 -15.74
CA LEU A 147 21.10 -19.77 -15.71
C LEU A 147 20.45 -20.22 -17.02
#